data_AF-R5RX64-F1
#
_entry.id   AF-R5RX64-F1
#
_cell.length_a   1.000
_cell.length_b   1.000
_cell.length_c   1.000
_cell.angle_alpha   90.00
_cell.angle_beta   90.00
_cell.angle_gamma   90.00
#
_symmetry.space_group_name_H-M   'P 1'
#
loop_
_entity.id
_entity.type
_entity.pdbx_description
1 polymer ?
#
loop_
_entity_poly.entity_id
_entity_poly.type
_entity_poly.pdbx_seq_one_letter_code
_entity_poly.pdbx_strand_id
1 'polypeptide(L)'
;MPLDLFIDSGNIENNTGLSVSKKLNKDNGKYVGLYVENKGSGPVVATINGRSEETFEKGESGHIYVEVTQGRFGADKEYEFKVVPGTNGGMINIHYEIAQRESR
;
A
#
# COMPACT_ATOMS: atom_id res chain seq x y z
N MET A 1 1.42 -21.35 -11.29
CA MET A 1 1.13 -19.90 -11.26
C MET A 1 1.78 -19.38 -9.99
N PRO A 2 2.65 -18.36 -10.00
CA PRO A 2 3.01 -17.74 -8.74
C PRO A 2 1.73 -17.12 -8.20
N LEU A 3 1.26 -17.66 -7.07
CA LEU A 3 0.11 -17.15 -6.35
C LEU A 3 0.53 -15.82 -5.74
N ASP A 4 -0.26 -14.77 -5.97
CA ASP A 4 -0.07 -13.53 -5.23
C ASP A 4 -0.17 -13.83 -3.74
N LEU A 5 0.87 -13.52 -2.98
CA LEU A 5 0.84 -13.69 -1.54
C LEU A 5 0.05 -12.53 -0.96
N PHE A 6 -1.21 -12.79 -0.64
CA PHE A 6 -2.05 -11.86 0.11
C PHE A 6 -1.47 -11.61 1.51
N ILE A 7 -1.39 -10.34 1.91
CA ILE A 7 -0.78 -9.92 3.19
C ILE A 7 -1.81 -9.26 4.10
N ASP A 8 -2.59 -8.32 3.58
CA ASP A 8 -3.55 -7.55 4.39
C ASP A 8 -4.60 -6.86 3.51
N SER A 9 -5.76 -6.56 4.09
CA SER A 9 -6.78 -5.72 3.45
C SER A 9 -7.72 -5.12 4.48
N GLY A 10 -8.37 -4.02 4.13
CA GLY A 10 -9.41 -3.48 4.98
C GLY A 10 -10.13 -2.28 4.39
N ASN A 11 -11.22 -1.89 5.06
CA ASN A 11 -11.87 -0.61 4.83
C ASN A 11 -11.50 0.33 5.98
N ILE A 12 -11.16 1.57 5.65
CA ILE A 12 -10.80 2.60 6.61
C ILE A 12 -11.72 3.79 6.39
N GLU A 13 -12.36 4.22 7.47
CA GLU A 13 -13.13 5.46 7.52
C GLU A 13 -12.68 6.25 8.76
N ASN A 14 -11.74 7.17 8.60
CA ASN A 14 -11.18 7.97 9.69
C ASN A 14 -10.49 9.25 9.17
N ASN A 15 -9.92 10.06 10.08
CA ASN A 15 -9.26 11.32 9.73
C ASN A 15 -7.73 11.22 9.63
N THR A 16 -7.16 10.02 9.77
CA THR A 16 -5.69 9.80 9.81
C THR A 16 -5.17 8.99 8.64
N GLY A 17 -6.00 8.09 8.11
CA GLY A 17 -5.70 7.14 7.05
C GLY A 17 -5.11 5.81 7.50
N LEU A 18 -4.44 5.14 6.55
CA LEU A 18 -3.71 3.88 6.74
C LEU A 18 -2.26 4.19 7.13
N SER A 19 -1.74 3.50 8.13
CA SER A 19 -0.30 3.41 8.41
C SER A 19 -0.01 2.05 9.02
N VAL A 20 0.52 1.12 8.22
CA VAL A 20 0.84 -0.24 8.65
C VAL A 20 2.22 -0.66 8.17
N SER A 21 2.95 -1.39 9.00
CA SER A 21 4.26 -1.95 8.65
C SER A 21 4.17 -3.47 8.53
N LYS A 22 4.80 -4.02 7.49
CA LYS A 22 4.89 -5.46 7.25
C LYS A 22 6.33 -5.86 6.96
N LYS A 23 6.78 -6.96 7.55
CA LYS A 23 8.07 -7.58 7.21
C LYS A 23 7.88 -8.47 5.99
N LEU A 24 8.62 -8.18 4.94
CA LEU A 24 8.50 -8.85 3.65
C LEU A 24 9.80 -9.52 3.26
N ASN A 25 9.65 -10.60 2.50
CA ASN A 25 10.74 -11.40 1.99
C ASN A 25 10.61 -11.50 0.47
N LYS A 26 11.69 -11.24 -0.29
CA LYS A 26 11.64 -11.28 -1.77
C LYS A 26 11.27 -12.67 -2.31
N ASP A 27 11.51 -13.72 -1.52
CA ASP A 27 11.24 -15.11 -1.91
C ASP A 27 9.72 -15.39 -1.96
N ASN A 28 8.90 -14.48 -1.41
CA ASN A 28 7.44 -14.49 -1.49
C ASN A 28 6.87 -13.69 -2.67
N GLY A 29 7.73 -13.04 -3.45
CA GLY A 29 7.34 -12.17 -4.55
C GLY A 29 8.28 -10.97 -4.68
N LYS A 30 8.72 -10.72 -5.91
CA LYS A 30 9.66 -9.65 -6.27
C LYS A 30 9.12 -8.24 -6.00
N TYR A 31 7.81 -8.04 -6.08
CA TYR A 31 7.16 -6.75 -5.86
C TYR A 31 6.14 -6.86 -4.75
N VAL A 32 5.97 -5.77 -4.00
CA VAL A 32 4.81 -5.59 -3.13
C VAL A 32 3.97 -4.45 -3.67
N GLY A 33 2.68 -4.71 -3.78
CA GLY A 33 1.67 -3.75 -4.23
C GLY A 33 0.81 -3.28 -3.07
N LEU A 34 0.38 -2.02 -3.15
CA LEU A 34 -0.71 -1.48 -2.36
C LEU A 34 -1.81 -1.05 -3.33
N TYR A 35 -2.92 -1.77 -3.33
CA TYR A 35 -4.16 -1.33 -3.95
C TYR A 35 -4.85 -0.32 -3.06
N VAL A 36 -5.39 0.73 -3.66
CA VAL A 36 -6.24 1.71 -2.98
C VAL A 36 -7.47 1.97 -3.85
N GLU A 37 -8.64 1.98 -3.21
CA GLU A 37 -9.89 2.45 -3.79
C GLU A 37 -10.42 3.60 -2.93
N ASN A 38 -10.46 4.82 -3.49
CA ASN A 38 -10.91 6.00 -2.78
C ASN A 38 -12.43 6.17 -2.88
N LYS A 39 -13.12 5.81 -1.80
CA LYS A 39 -14.58 5.97 -1.64
C LYS A 39 -14.95 7.31 -0.98
N GLY A 40 -13.94 8.11 -0.63
CA GLY A 40 -14.07 9.40 0.03
C GLY A 40 -14.43 10.54 -0.93
N SER A 41 -14.62 11.72 -0.34
CA SER A 41 -14.96 12.94 -1.06
C SER A 41 -13.75 13.78 -1.48
N GLY A 42 -12.58 13.54 -0.88
CA GLY A 42 -11.32 14.22 -1.19
C GLY A 42 -10.23 13.27 -1.69
N PRO A 43 -9.12 13.81 -2.23
CA PRO A 43 -8.01 13.01 -2.69
C PRO A 43 -7.29 12.32 -1.53
N VAL A 44 -6.68 11.17 -1.81
CA VAL A 44 -5.81 10.45 -0.88
C VAL A 44 -4.46 10.21 -1.53
N VAL A 45 -3.40 10.24 -0.73
CA VAL A 45 -2.02 10.03 -1.19
C VAL A 45 -1.52 8.72 -0.61
N ALA A 46 -1.16 7.79 -1.49
CA ALA A 46 -0.62 6.49 -1.14
C ALA A 46 0.91 6.46 -1.31
N THR A 47 1.61 5.83 -0.38
CA THR A 47 3.07 5.62 -0.45
C THR A 47 3.48 4.28 0.14
N ILE A 48 4.61 3.73 -0.34
CA ILE A 48 5.29 2.59 0.28
C ILE A 48 6.71 3.00 0.67
N ASN A 49 7.06 2.91 1.95
CA ASN A 49 8.31 3.40 2.53
C ASN A 49 8.57 4.90 2.26
N GLY A 50 7.52 5.71 2.19
CA GLY A 50 7.61 7.12 1.79
C GLY A 50 8.15 7.31 0.36
N ARG A 51 8.03 6.27 -0.48
CA ARG A 51 8.42 6.25 -1.90
C ARG A 51 7.23 5.78 -2.72
N SER A 52 7.33 5.94 -4.05
CA SER A 52 6.26 5.59 -5.01
C SER A 52 4.93 6.25 -4.63
N GLU A 53 4.96 7.58 -4.54
CA GLU A 53 3.80 8.39 -4.21
C GLU A 53 2.83 8.47 -5.38
N GLU A 54 1.57 8.15 -5.13
CA GLU A 54 0.48 8.33 -6.08
C GLU A 54 -0.73 8.93 -5.37
N THR A 55 -1.38 9.89 -6.04
CA THR A 55 -2.60 10.53 -5.55
C THR A 55 -3.78 9.89 -6.25
N PHE A 56 -4.75 9.42 -5.48
CA PHE A 56 -6.03 8.92 -5.97
C PHE A 56 -7.11 9.96 -5.68
N GLU A 57 -7.67 10.54 -6.73
CA GLU A 57 -8.81 11.44 -6.62
C GLU A 57 -10.07 10.70 -6.14
N LYS A 58 -11.12 11.46 -5.85
CA LYS A 58 -12.43 10.91 -5.47
C LYS A 58 -12.88 9.85 -6.48
N GLY A 59 -13.23 8.65 -5.98
CA GLY A 59 -13.72 7.55 -6.80
C GLY A 59 -12.65 6.82 -7.63
N GLU A 60 -11.39 7.27 -7.57
CA GLU A 60 -10.30 6.59 -8.27
C GLU A 60 -9.82 5.37 -7.49
N SER A 61 -9.24 4.42 -8.23
CA SER A 61 -8.59 3.25 -7.67
C SER A 61 -7.37 2.87 -8.49
N GLY A 62 -6.40 2.24 -7.85
CA GLY A 62 -5.17 1.82 -8.52
C GLY A 62 -4.18 1.16 -7.58
N HIS A 63 -3.03 0.80 -8.14
CA HIS A 63 -1.98 0.10 -7.43
C HIS A 63 -0.67 0.87 -7.52
N ILE A 64 -0.02 1.07 -6.38
CA ILE A 64 1.40 1.44 -6.33
C ILE A 64 2.24 0.22 -6.00
N TYR A 65 3.48 0.19 -6.50
CA TYR A 65 4.37 -0.95 -6.36
C TYR A 65 5.79 -0.53 -6.00
N VAL A 66 6.43 -1.34 -5.17
CA VAL A 66 7.88 -1.26 -4.93
C VAL A 66 8.51 -2.64 -5.00
N GLU A 67 9.79 -2.67 -5.37
CA GLU A 67 10.56 -3.90 -5.36
C GLU A 67 10.89 -4.32 -3.92
N VAL A 68 10.68 -5.60 -3.63
CA VAL A 68 11.00 -6.19 -2.34
C VAL A 68 12.48 -6.55 -2.33
N THR A 69 13.16 -6.01 -1.32
CA THR A 69 14.59 -6.18 -1.08
C THR A 69 14.76 -6.86 0.26
N GLN A 70 15.78 -7.70 0.39
CA GLN A 70 16.12 -8.36 1.65
C GLN A 70 17.27 -7.64 2.35
N GLY A 71 17.35 -7.83 3.66
CA GLY A 71 18.51 -7.46 4.47
C GLY A 71 19.69 -8.42 4.27
N ARG A 72 20.71 -8.28 5.12
CA ARG A 72 21.86 -9.20 5.13
C ARG A 72 21.37 -10.64 5.39
N PHE A 73 22.02 -11.60 4.72
CA PHE A 73 21.68 -13.03 4.83
C PHE A 73 20.23 -13.39 4.48
N GLY A 74 19.56 -12.60 3.63
CA GLY A 74 18.19 -12.90 3.22
C GLY A 74 17.13 -12.56 4.27
N ALA A 75 17.49 -11.81 5.32
CA ALA A 75 16.54 -11.41 6.35
C ALA A 75 15.40 -10.55 5.78
N ASP A 76 14.21 -10.72 6.34
CA ASP A 76 13.05 -9.91 6.00
C ASP A 76 13.33 -8.43 6.23
N LYS A 77 12.72 -7.59 5.40
CA LYS A 77 12.83 -6.15 5.51
C LYS A 77 11.46 -5.55 5.79
N GLU A 78 11.44 -4.52 6.61
CA GLU A 78 10.21 -3.82 6.93
C GLU A 78 9.81 -2.86 5.81
N TYR A 79 8.53 -2.89 5.46
CA TYR A 79 7.87 -2.02 4.50
C TYR A 79 6.70 -1.33 5.17
N GLU A 80 6.69 0.00 5.13
CA GLU A 80 5.62 0.83 5.65
C GLU A 80 4.67 1.23 4.52
N PHE A 81 3.38 0.99 4.70
CA PHE A 81 2.32 1.34 3.77
C PHE A 81 1.50 2.46 4.38
N LYS A 82 1.38 3.56 3.64
CA LYS A 82 0.64 4.74 4.08
C LYS A 82 -0.35 5.18 3.03
N VAL A 83 -1.56 5.51 3.49
CA VAL A 83 -2.55 6.24 2.70
C VAL A 83 -3.07 7.36 3.58
N VAL A 84 -2.84 8.61 3.20
CA VAL A 84 -3.16 9.80 4.00
C VAL A 84 -4.03 10.77 3.22
N PRO A 85 -4.76 11.69 3.87
CA PRO A 85 -5.58 12.65 3.14
C PRO A 85 -4.67 13.58 2.34
N GLY A 86 -4.98 13.83 1.07
CA GLY A 86 -4.23 14.77 0.22
C GLY A 86 -4.47 16.24 0.57
N THR A 87 -5.53 16.52 1.32
CA THR A 87 -5.89 17.85 1.83
C THR A 87 -5.93 17.84 3.35
N ASN A 88 -5.38 18.87 4.00
CA ASN A 88 -5.42 19.03 5.45
C ASN A 88 -6.86 19.00 5.98
N GLY A 89 -7.19 17.97 6.77
CA GLY A 89 -8.45 17.92 7.54
C GLY A 89 -9.64 17.21 6.88
N GLY A 90 -9.43 16.30 5.93
CA GLY A 90 -10.49 15.48 5.34
C GLY A 90 -10.69 14.12 6.01
N MET A 91 -11.95 13.68 6.12
CA MET A 91 -12.26 12.28 6.41
C MET A 91 -11.89 11.43 5.19
N ILE A 92 -11.09 10.40 5.41
CA ILE A 92 -10.78 9.40 4.40
C ILE A 92 -11.81 8.29 4.47
N ASN A 93 -12.22 7.80 3.31
CA ASN A 93 -12.93 6.54 3.18
C ASN A 93 -12.25 5.75 2.05
N ILE A 94 -11.53 4.68 2.40
CA ILE A 94 -10.80 3.86 1.42
C ILE A 94 -11.03 2.38 1.66
N HIS A 95 -10.90 1.60 0.60
CA HIS A 95 -10.54 0.20 0.67
C HIS A 95 -9.07 0.03 0.26
N TYR A 96 -8.34 -0.85 0.93
CA TYR A 96 -6.96 -1.15 0.59
C TYR A 96 -6.68 -2.66 0.59
N GLU A 97 -5.72 -3.07 -0.23
CA GLU A 97 -5.18 -4.43 -0.25
C GLU A 97 -3.66 -4.39 -0.41
N ILE A 98 -2.96 -5.27 0.31
CA ILE A 98 -1.50 -5.44 0.25
C ILE A 98 -1.21 -6.87 -0.17
N ALA A 99 -0.42 -7.02 -1.23
CA ALA A 99 -0.02 -8.33 -1.73
C ALA A 99 1.39 -8.30 -2.33
N GLN A 100 2.13 -9.42 -2.18
CA GLN A 100 3.38 -9.66 -2.90
C GLN A 100 3.13 -10.47 -4.18
N ARG A 101 3.81 -10.07 -5.26
CA ARG A 101 3.65 -10.64 -6.61
C ARG A 101 5.00 -10.74 -7.31
N GLU A 102 5.14 -11.67 -8.23
CA GLU A 102 6.35 -11.79 -9.08
C GLU A 102 6.43 -10.68 -10.15
N SER A 103 5.28 -10.15 -10.57
CA SER A 103 5.15 -9.07 -11.56
C SER A 103 4.30 -7.92 -11.02
N ARG A 104 4.47 -6.73 -11.61
CA ARG A 104 3.64 -5.55 -11.34
C ARG A 104 2.26 -5.69 -11.99
#